data_AF-A0A7V9FDJ1-F1
#
_entry.id   AF-A0A7V9FDJ1-F1
#
_cell.length_a   1.000
_cell.length_b   1.000
_cell.length_c   1.000
_cell.angle_alpha   90.00
_cell.angle_beta   90.00
_cell.angle_gamma   90.00
#
_symmetry.space_group_name_H-M   'P 1'
#
loop_
_entity.id
_entity.type
_entity.pdbx_description
1 polymer ?
#
loop_
_entity_poly.entity_id
_entity_poly.type
_entity_poly.pdbx_seq_one_letter_code
_entity_poly.pdbx_strand_id
1 'polypeptide(L)'
;MEAERHAPSNLRDLIVHLDWRQELLGVAVVLAEAFPVYVLCGVIFLSGGETWTFPFWIVAFLLLSAHAVCRLLDEMRVWSPEYEIKMLAGIVITLIVAIKFASFPHMSTLDIAWFGDALRSLAFLPNDERRWVWGVVLLAAYSWWRGRVRAEPNVDSAFGLLRWGSLALFLSIVVVLAGAPDEAQIRDRLSVVTVGFFAVALSAVGIARLKLEGVRSTAPLGARWLGTFVVPIMAVVAVAILAAGIFSRQFLDTVLWML
;
A
#
# COMPACT_ATOMS: atom_id res chain seq x y z
N MET A 1 2.97 -29.23 19.82
CA MET A 1 4.38 -29.09 20.21
C MET A 1 4.92 -27.87 19.48
N GLU A 2 4.83 -26.70 20.11
CA GLU A 2 5.44 -25.48 19.59
C GLU A 2 6.95 -25.62 19.79
N ALA A 3 7.70 -25.79 18.70
CA ALA A 3 9.16 -25.69 18.76
C ALA A 3 9.50 -24.31 19.35
N GLU A 4 10.36 -24.27 20.37
CA GLU A 4 10.90 -23.03 20.91
C GLU A 4 11.47 -22.21 19.74
N ARG A 5 10.72 -21.20 19.28
CA ARG A 5 11.24 -20.21 18.33
C ARG A 5 12.33 -19.45 19.08
N HIS A 6 13.59 -19.79 18.85
CA HIS A 6 14.71 -18.97 19.29
C HIS A 6 14.60 -17.60 18.64
N ALA A 7 14.80 -16.54 19.42
CA ALA A 7 14.82 -15.19 18.87
C ALA A 7 16.03 -15.09 17.91
N PRO A 8 15.85 -14.57 16.69
CA PRO A 8 16.95 -14.45 15.74
C PRO A 8 18.03 -13.54 16.32
N SER A 9 19.27 -14.01 16.30
CA SER A 9 20.40 -13.29 16.89
C SER A 9 20.85 -12.08 16.07
N ASN A 10 20.57 -12.08 14.76
CA ASN A 10 20.97 -11.06 13.80
C ASN A 10 19.99 -10.99 12.60
N LEU A 11 20.02 -9.89 11.82
CA LEU A 11 19.20 -9.71 10.61
C LEU A 11 19.34 -10.83 9.58
N ARG A 12 20.55 -11.39 9.42
CA ARG A 12 20.80 -12.50 8.51
C ARG A 12 20.05 -13.77 8.95
N ASP A 13 20.00 -14.01 10.26
CA ASP A 13 19.32 -15.13 10.86
C ASP A 13 17.80 -15.00 10.69
N LEU A 14 17.29 -13.77 10.86
CA LEU A 14 15.90 -13.42 10.59
C LEU A 14 15.51 -13.71 9.13
N ILE A 15 16.29 -13.23 8.15
CA ILE A 15 15.99 -13.43 6.72
C ILE A 15 15.93 -14.91 6.34
N VAL A 16 16.80 -15.75 6.93
CA VAL A 16 16.86 -17.19 6.64
C VAL A 16 15.64 -17.93 7.21
N HIS A 17 15.14 -17.51 8.37
CA HIS A 17 14.00 -18.15 9.04
C HIS A 17 12.65 -17.49 8.71
N LEU A 18 12.66 -16.43 7.91
CA LEU A 18 11.48 -15.71 7.46
C LEU A 18 10.63 -16.62 6.55
N ASP A 19 9.35 -16.80 6.89
CA ASP A 19 8.41 -17.45 5.97
C ASP A 19 8.08 -16.47 4.84
N TRP A 20 8.89 -16.51 3.77
CA TRP A 20 8.74 -15.62 2.61
C TRP A 20 7.33 -15.67 2.00
N ARG A 21 6.59 -16.78 2.15
CA ARG A 21 5.22 -16.90 1.65
C ARG A 21 4.27 -16.05 2.46
N GLN A 22 4.44 -16.04 3.78
CA GLN A 22 3.68 -15.23 4.70
C GLN A 22 3.96 -13.74 4.48
N GLU A 23 5.23 -13.38 4.29
CA GLU A 23 5.63 -11.99 4.02
C GLU A 23 5.13 -11.51 2.66
N LEU A 24 5.23 -12.34 1.62
CA LEU A 24 4.70 -12.00 0.30
C LEU A 24 3.17 -11.85 0.31
N LEU A 25 2.46 -12.66 1.10
CA LEU A 25 1.03 -12.46 1.35
C LEU A 25 0.77 -11.14 2.07
N GLY A 26 1.53 -10.83 3.13
CA GLY A 26 1.43 -9.56 3.86
C GLY A 26 1.60 -8.35 2.94
N VAL A 27 2.66 -8.36 2.14
CA VAL A 27 2.94 -7.32 1.13
C VAL A 27 1.79 -7.20 0.13
N ALA A 28 1.27 -8.30 -0.40
CA ALA A 28 0.16 -8.27 -1.36
C ALA A 28 -1.11 -7.68 -0.72
N VAL A 29 -1.45 -8.07 0.51
CA VAL A 29 -2.60 -7.52 1.24
C VAL A 29 -2.43 -6.02 1.51
N VAL A 30 -1.23 -5.59 1.90
CA VAL A 30 -0.93 -4.17 2.15
C VAL A 30 -1.00 -3.35 0.85
N LEU A 31 -0.43 -3.86 -0.24
CA LEU A 31 -0.49 -3.21 -1.55
C LEU A 31 -1.92 -3.10 -2.07
N ALA A 32 -2.74 -4.15 -1.90
CA ALA A 32 -4.15 -4.09 -2.26
C ALA A 32 -4.89 -3.05 -1.41
N GLU A 33 -4.61 -2.93 -0.11
CA GLU A 33 -5.19 -1.87 0.73
C GLU A 33 -4.75 -0.45 0.33
N ALA A 34 -3.57 -0.30 -0.28
CA ALA A 34 -3.08 1.01 -0.72
C ALA A 34 -3.97 1.63 -1.80
N PHE A 35 -4.65 0.85 -2.64
CA PHE A 35 -5.53 1.37 -3.69
C PHE A 35 -6.77 2.10 -3.18
N PRO A 36 -7.64 1.55 -2.31
CA PRO A 36 -8.75 2.30 -1.75
C PRO A 36 -8.26 3.49 -0.90
N VAL A 37 -7.17 3.33 -0.14
CA VAL A 37 -6.58 4.44 0.63
C VAL A 37 -6.12 5.58 -0.29
N TYR A 38 -5.55 5.25 -1.44
CA TYR A 38 -5.15 6.21 -2.46
C TYR A 38 -6.35 7.04 -2.96
N VAL A 39 -7.47 6.39 -3.29
CA VAL A 39 -8.68 7.10 -3.73
C VAL A 39 -9.24 7.98 -2.61
N LEU A 40 -9.28 7.45 -1.38
CA LEU A 40 -9.72 8.21 -0.20
C LEU A 40 -8.86 9.45 0.05
N CYS A 41 -7.54 9.34 -0.07
CA CYS A 41 -6.65 10.50 -0.04
C CYS A 41 -7.04 11.49 -1.13
N GLY A 42 -7.21 11.04 -2.37
CA GLY A 42 -7.68 11.89 -3.47
C GLY A 42 -8.96 12.66 -3.13
N VAL A 43 -9.98 11.97 -2.58
CA VAL A 43 -11.26 12.58 -2.15
C VAL A 43 -11.05 13.65 -1.09
N ILE A 44 -10.26 13.38 -0.05
CA ILE A 44 -10.05 14.32 1.06
C ILE A 44 -9.33 15.59 0.57
N PHE A 45 -8.35 15.43 -0.33
CA PHE A 45 -7.52 16.55 -0.82
C PHE A 45 -8.13 17.33 -1.99
N LEU A 46 -9.12 16.77 -2.70
CA LEU A 46 -9.89 17.45 -3.75
C LEU A 46 -10.63 18.71 -3.27
N SER A 47 -10.93 18.81 -1.97
CA SER A 47 -11.70 19.92 -1.37
C SER A 47 -11.06 21.31 -1.51
N GLY A 48 -9.84 21.40 -2.05
CA GLY A 48 -9.08 22.64 -2.21
C GLY A 48 -9.12 23.31 -3.58
N GLY A 49 -9.74 22.71 -4.60
CA GLY A 49 -9.77 23.24 -5.97
C GLY A 49 -8.54 22.91 -6.82
N GLU A 50 -7.57 22.18 -6.26
CA GLU A 50 -6.40 21.69 -7.00
C GLU A 50 -6.71 20.37 -7.69
N THR A 51 -6.26 20.22 -8.95
CA THR A 51 -6.42 19.01 -9.76
C THR A 51 -5.33 17.96 -9.49
N TRP A 52 -4.35 18.30 -8.66
CA TRP A 52 -3.21 17.44 -8.37
C TRP A 52 -3.57 16.33 -7.38
N THR A 53 -3.00 15.15 -7.60
CA THR A 53 -3.21 13.97 -6.75
C THR A 53 -1.90 13.51 -6.15
N PHE A 54 -1.98 13.00 -4.92
CA PHE A 54 -0.86 12.29 -4.30
C PHE A 54 -0.30 11.22 -5.26
N PRO A 55 1.02 10.97 -5.24
CA PRO A 55 1.59 9.82 -5.93
C PRO A 55 1.23 8.51 -5.20
N PHE A 56 0.75 7.51 -5.95
CA PHE A 56 0.38 6.20 -5.39
C PHE A 56 1.53 5.53 -4.62
N TRP A 57 2.75 5.66 -5.13
CA TRP A 57 3.92 5.04 -4.54
C TRP A 57 4.21 5.53 -3.12
N ILE A 58 3.83 6.77 -2.75
CA ILE A 58 4.00 7.31 -1.39
C ILE A 58 3.03 6.62 -0.43
N VAL A 59 1.78 6.42 -0.85
CA VAL A 59 0.76 5.69 -0.08
C VAL A 59 1.22 4.26 0.15
N ALA A 60 1.66 3.58 -0.92
CA ALA A 60 2.21 2.23 -0.83
C ALA A 60 3.44 2.18 0.07
N PHE A 61 4.38 3.12 -0.07
CA PHE A 61 5.60 3.21 0.73
C PHE A 61 5.29 3.34 2.23
N LEU A 62 4.39 4.25 2.61
CA LEU A 62 4.02 4.45 4.02
C LEU A 62 3.37 3.21 4.62
N LEU A 63 2.41 2.60 3.90
CA LEU A 63 1.73 1.39 4.37
C LEU A 63 2.67 0.19 4.46
N LEU A 64 3.53 -0.01 3.46
CA LEU A 64 4.51 -1.10 3.45
C LEU A 64 5.58 -0.92 4.52
N SER A 65 6.08 0.30 4.69
CA SER A 65 7.10 0.60 5.69
C SER A 65 6.56 0.41 7.11
N ALA A 66 5.33 0.89 7.38
CA ALA A 66 4.67 0.65 8.66
C ALA A 66 4.44 -0.85 8.91
N HIS A 67 4.01 -1.60 7.89
CA HIS A 67 3.86 -3.04 8.00
C HIS A 67 5.19 -3.75 8.29
N ALA A 68 6.22 -3.48 7.48
CA ALA A 68 7.51 -4.14 7.56
C ALA A 68 8.22 -3.84 8.88
N VAL A 69 8.20 -2.59 9.35
CA VAL A 69 8.86 -2.22 10.62
C VAL A 69 8.15 -2.86 11.80
N CYS A 70 6.80 -2.78 11.89
CA CYS A 70 6.06 -3.43 12.97
C CYS A 70 6.33 -4.94 12.97
N ARG A 71 6.25 -5.58 11.81
CA ARG A 71 6.49 -7.02 11.66
C ARG A 71 7.89 -7.43 12.10
N LEU A 72 8.90 -6.69 11.65
CA LEU A 72 10.30 -6.96 11.98
C LEU A 72 10.58 -6.79 13.48
N LEU A 73 9.99 -5.78 14.13
CA LEU A 73 10.11 -5.58 15.57
C LEU A 73 9.45 -6.71 16.37
N ASP A 74 8.29 -7.19 15.93
CA ASP A 74 7.57 -8.29 16.56
C ASP A 74 8.36 -9.62 16.41
N GLU A 75 8.93 -9.88 15.23
CA GLU A 75 9.72 -11.09 14.98
C GLU A 75 11.05 -11.11 15.72
N MET A 76 11.70 -9.95 15.86
CA MET A 76 12.89 -9.80 16.70
C MET A 76 12.59 -9.83 18.20
N ARG A 77 11.30 -9.93 18.58
CA ARG A 77 10.84 -9.90 19.98
C ARG A 77 11.42 -8.70 20.74
N VAL A 78 11.40 -7.53 20.12
CA VAL A 78 11.86 -6.29 20.77
C VAL A 78 10.81 -5.88 21.80
N TRP A 79 11.22 -5.75 23.06
CA TRP A 79 10.35 -5.33 24.16
C TRP A 79 10.52 -3.84 24.49
N SER A 80 9.61 -3.27 25.28
CA SER A 80 9.76 -1.91 25.80
C SER A 80 11.00 -1.84 26.71
N PRO A 81 11.86 -0.80 26.61
CA PRO A 81 11.64 0.49 25.95
C PRO A 81 12.13 0.58 24.50
N GLU A 82 12.99 -0.35 24.06
CA GLU A 82 13.63 -0.29 22.74
C GLU A 82 12.63 -0.33 21.59
N TYR A 83 11.51 -1.04 21.78
CA TYR A 83 10.43 -1.12 20.80
C TYR A 83 9.86 0.28 20.46
N GLU A 84 9.62 1.11 21.48
CA GLU A 84 9.05 2.44 21.31
C GLU A 84 10.02 3.38 20.60
N ILE A 85 11.31 3.32 20.94
CA ILE A 85 12.36 4.12 20.30
C ILE A 85 12.50 3.76 18.82
N LYS A 86 12.56 2.46 18.50
CA LYS A 86 12.69 1.98 17.11
C LYS A 86 11.44 2.29 16.29
N MET A 87 10.25 2.16 16.87
CA MET A 87 8.99 2.56 16.23
C MET A 87 8.95 4.07 15.96
N LEU A 88 9.28 4.90 16.95
CA LEU A 88 9.30 6.35 16.80
C LEU A 88 10.29 6.78 15.72
N ALA A 89 11.49 6.18 15.69
CA ALA A 89 12.46 6.43 14.63
C ALA A 89 11.91 6.07 13.25
N GLY A 90 11.25 4.91 13.11
CA GLY A 90 10.59 4.51 11.87
C GLY A 90 9.51 5.50 11.43
N ILE A 91 8.66 5.95 12.36
CA ILE A 91 7.61 6.95 12.09
C ILE A 91 8.24 8.23 11.57
N VAL A 92 9.23 8.77 12.27
CA VAL A 92 9.89 10.03 11.92
C VAL A 92 10.56 9.93 10.55
N ILE A 93 11.32 8.88 10.28
CA ILE A 93 12.02 8.69 9.01
C ILE A 93 11.02 8.58 7.85
N THR A 94 10.01 7.71 7.98
CA THR A 94 9.01 7.52 6.93
C THR A 94 8.17 8.77 6.67
N LEU A 95 7.85 9.53 7.73
CA LEU A 95 7.15 10.80 7.63
C LEU A 95 7.98 11.86 6.90
N ILE A 96 9.27 12.02 7.24
CA ILE A 96 10.17 12.97 6.59
C ILE A 96 10.28 12.67 5.09
N VAL A 97 10.50 11.41 4.74
CA VAL A 97 10.57 10.96 3.34
C VAL A 97 9.25 11.27 2.63
N ALA A 98 8.12 10.91 3.21
CA ALA A 98 6.82 11.14 2.59
C ALA A 98 6.52 12.64 2.42
N ILE A 99 6.83 13.49 3.40
CA ILE A 99 6.65 14.95 3.30
C ILE A 99 7.50 15.51 2.15
N LYS A 100 8.77 15.12 2.08
CA LYS A 100 9.68 15.62 1.04
C LYS A 100 9.17 15.30 -0.37
N PHE A 101 8.76 14.06 -0.60
CA PHE A 101 8.41 13.60 -1.94
C PHE A 101 6.94 13.89 -2.31
N ALA A 102 6.06 14.05 -1.34
CA ALA A 102 4.67 14.41 -1.61
C ALA A 102 4.49 15.92 -1.74
N SER A 103 4.98 16.69 -0.77
CA SER A 103 4.69 18.13 -0.68
C SER A 103 5.75 18.99 -1.37
N PHE A 104 6.99 18.50 -1.48
CA PHE A 104 8.09 19.30 -2.07
C PHE A 104 8.83 18.56 -3.19
N PRO A 105 8.15 17.93 -4.17
CA PRO A 105 8.83 17.10 -5.19
C PRO A 105 9.79 17.90 -6.07
N HIS A 106 9.55 19.21 -6.25
CA HIS A 106 10.33 20.10 -7.12
C HIS A 106 11.60 20.66 -6.47
N MET A 107 11.70 20.62 -5.14
CA MET A 107 12.87 21.12 -4.42
C MET A 107 13.97 20.06 -4.33
N SER A 108 15.24 20.47 -4.34
CA SER A 108 16.37 19.55 -4.12
C SER A 108 16.30 18.92 -2.72
N THR A 109 16.72 17.65 -2.59
CA THR A 109 16.77 16.96 -1.30
C THR A 109 17.81 17.54 -0.35
N LEU A 110 18.86 18.17 -0.89
CA LEU A 110 19.94 18.79 -0.12
C LEU A 110 19.66 20.24 0.26
N ASP A 111 18.63 20.86 -0.30
CA ASP A 111 18.21 22.19 0.10
C ASP A 111 17.52 22.11 1.47
N ILE A 112 17.88 22.96 2.43
CA ILE A 112 17.25 22.96 3.75
C ILE A 112 15.94 23.77 3.74
N ALA A 113 15.68 24.55 2.69
CA ALA A 113 14.49 25.39 2.57
C ALA A 113 13.18 24.58 2.70
N TRP A 114 13.09 23.41 2.03
CA TRP A 114 11.89 22.56 2.12
C TRP A 114 11.61 22.10 3.55
N PHE A 115 12.65 21.90 4.37
CA PHE A 115 12.49 21.51 5.77
C PHE A 115 11.94 22.67 6.61
N GLY A 116 12.42 23.89 6.38
CA GLY A 116 11.88 25.09 7.01
C GLY A 116 10.40 25.32 6.65
N ASP A 117 10.05 25.12 5.38
CA ASP A 117 8.69 25.27 4.86
C ASP A 117 7.74 24.16 5.33
N ALA A 118 8.25 22.94 5.51
CA ALA A 118 7.53 21.86 6.16
C ALA A 118 7.25 22.17 7.63
N LEU A 119 8.23 22.70 8.38
CA LEU A 119 8.04 23.11 9.78
C LEU A 119 7.04 24.26 9.92
N ARG A 120 7.07 25.24 9.02
CA ARG A 120 6.08 26.33 8.97
C ARG A 120 4.68 25.79 8.73
N SER A 121 4.55 24.84 7.80
CA SER A 121 3.28 24.18 7.49
C SER A 121 2.73 23.39 8.69
N LEU A 122 3.60 22.68 9.41
CA LEU A 122 3.26 21.99 10.65
C LEU A 122 2.84 22.97 11.76
N ALA A 123 3.48 24.13 11.86
CA ALA A 123 3.14 25.20 12.79
C ALA A 123 1.91 26.04 12.36
N PHE A 124 1.17 25.61 11.34
CA PHE A 124 0.02 26.31 10.78
C PHE A 124 0.31 27.74 10.28
N LEU A 125 1.58 28.05 10.01
CA LEU A 125 1.98 29.31 9.39
C LEU A 125 1.56 29.31 7.91
N PRO A 126 1.27 30.48 7.32
CA PRO A 126 0.90 30.59 5.91
C PRO A 126 2.04 30.06 5.03
N ASN A 127 1.73 29.06 4.22
CA ASN A 127 2.59 28.51 3.17
C ASN A 127 1.70 27.85 2.13
N ASP A 128 2.11 27.89 0.87
CA ASP A 128 1.36 27.32 -0.26
C ASP A 128 1.19 25.79 -0.09
N GLU A 129 2.16 25.14 0.55
CA GLU A 129 2.19 23.67 0.72
C GLU A 129 1.51 23.15 2.01
N ARG A 130 0.85 24.01 2.79
CA ARG A 130 0.35 23.67 4.14
C ARG A 130 -0.61 22.48 4.18
N ARG A 131 -1.50 22.35 3.19
CA ARG A 131 -2.52 21.29 3.16
C ARG A 131 -1.92 19.91 2.91
N TRP A 132 -0.91 19.86 2.05
CA TRP A 132 -0.25 18.63 1.64
C TRP A 132 0.52 18.01 2.80
N VAL A 133 1.22 18.82 3.60
CA VAL A 133 2.01 18.34 4.75
C VAL A 133 1.11 17.65 5.80
N TRP A 134 -0.01 18.25 6.19
CA TRP A 134 -0.94 17.63 7.13
C TRP A 134 -1.63 16.39 6.55
N GLY A 135 -1.86 16.37 5.23
CA GLY A 135 -2.31 15.18 4.53
C GLY A 135 -1.35 14.00 4.68
N VAL A 136 -0.04 14.25 4.53
CA VAL A 136 0.99 13.24 4.78
C VAL A 136 1.00 12.80 6.24
N VAL A 137 0.89 13.74 7.19
CA VAL A 137 0.87 13.43 8.63
C VAL A 137 -0.29 12.50 8.97
N LEU A 138 -1.50 12.79 8.49
CA LEU A 138 -2.68 11.95 8.69
C LEU A 138 -2.51 10.57 8.04
N LEU A 139 -1.99 10.51 6.82
CA LEU A 139 -1.72 9.26 6.13
C LEU A 139 -0.66 8.42 6.84
N ALA A 140 0.40 9.04 7.34
CA ALA A 140 1.42 8.37 8.13
C ALA A 140 0.84 7.84 9.44
N ALA A 141 0.05 8.65 10.16
CA ALA A 141 -0.63 8.22 11.39
C ALA A 141 -1.56 7.03 11.13
N TYR A 142 -2.37 7.08 10.07
CA TYR A 142 -3.20 5.96 9.64
C TYR A 142 -2.35 4.72 9.32
N SER A 143 -1.28 4.88 8.53
CA SER A 143 -0.43 3.78 8.09
C SER A 143 0.22 3.06 9.27
N TRP A 144 0.76 3.81 10.23
CA TRP A 144 1.38 3.26 11.44
C TRP A 144 0.37 2.67 12.42
N TRP A 145 -0.79 3.29 12.60
CA TRP A 145 -1.89 2.70 13.37
C TRP A 145 -2.33 1.36 12.76
N ARG A 146 -2.52 1.32 11.43
CA ARG A 146 -2.88 0.09 10.72
C ARG A 146 -1.77 -0.94 10.76
N GLY A 147 -0.51 -0.55 10.62
CA GLY A 147 0.64 -1.45 10.76
C GLY A 147 0.65 -2.19 12.09
N ARG A 148 0.35 -1.46 13.19
CA ARG A 148 0.30 -2.01 14.54
C ARG A 148 -0.91 -2.90 14.83
N VAL A 149 -2.07 -2.57 14.26
CA VAL A 149 -3.34 -3.30 14.54
C VAL A 149 -3.58 -4.45 13.53
N ARG A 150 -2.73 -4.57 12.51
CA ARG A 150 -2.90 -5.58 11.46
C ARG A 150 -2.75 -6.99 12.04
N ALA A 151 -3.78 -7.80 11.83
CA ALA A 151 -3.73 -9.23 12.12
C ALA A 151 -2.76 -9.96 11.18
N GLU A 152 -2.29 -11.13 11.58
CA GLU A 152 -1.40 -11.93 10.74
C GLU A 152 -2.04 -12.26 9.38
N PRO A 153 -1.28 -12.18 8.28
CA PRO A 153 -1.81 -12.43 6.94
C PRO A 153 -2.22 -13.90 6.80
N ASN A 154 -3.52 -14.11 6.61
CA ASN A 154 -4.15 -15.40 6.40
C ASN A 154 -5.20 -15.34 5.28
N VAL A 155 -5.81 -16.48 4.95
CA VAL A 155 -6.79 -16.56 3.85
C VAL A 155 -8.03 -15.72 4.13
N ASP A 156 -8.51 -15.71 5.38
CA ASP A 156 -9.66 -14.93 5.79
C ASP A 156 -9.41 -13.43 5.68
N SER A 157 -8.20 -12.98 5.97
CA SER A 157 -7.77 -11.58 5.82
C SER A 157 -7.72 -11.15 4.36
N ALA A 158 -7.31 -12.05 3.44
CA ALA A 158 -7.30 -11.77 2.00
C ALA A 158 -8.73 -11.67 1.44
N PHE A 159 -9.63 -12.58 1.82
CA PHE A 159 -11.05 -12.48 1.44
C PHE A 159 -11.76 -11.29 2.12
N GLY A 160 -11.43 -11.02 3.38
CA GLY A 160 -11.90 -9.85 4.11
C GLY A 160 -11.49 -8.56 3.43
N LEU A 161 -10.23 -8.46 3.00
CA LEU A 161 -9.73 -7.33 2.21
C LEU A 161 -10.46 -7.23 0.87
N LEU A 162 -10.66 -8.33 0.15
CA LEU A 162 -11.39 -8.29 -1.11
C LEU A 162 -12.81 -7.75 -0.89
N ARG A 163 -13.53 -8.24 0.13
CA ARG A 163 -14.92 -7.83 0.41
C ARG A 163 -15.02 -6.37 0.85
N TRP A 164 -14.28 -6.00 1.89
CA TRP A 164 -14.36 -4.66 2.48
C TRP A 164 -13.60 -3.62 1.65
N GLY A 165 -12.49 -4.01 1.04
CA GLY A 165 -11.73 -3.17 0.11
C GLY A 165 -12.50 -2.87 -1.16
N SER A 166 -13.23 -3.84 -1.74
CA SER A 166 -14.11 -3.57 -2.90
C SER A 166 -15.21 -2.58 -2.54
N LEU A 167 -15.83 -2.73 -1.36
CA LEU A 167 -16.85 -1.80 -0.88
C LEU A 167 -16.27 -0.39 -0.67
N ALA A 168 -15.13 -0.28 0.02
CA ALA A 168 -14.46 0.99 0.27
C ALA A 168 -14.05 1.67 -1.05
N LEU A 169 -13.48 0.91 -1.98
CA LEU A 169 -13.10 1.39 -3.30
C LEU A 169 -14.32 1.88 -4.09
N PHE A 170 -15.39 1.09 -4.14
CA PHE A 170 -16.63 1.47 -4.81
C PHE A 170 -17.20 2.78 -4.26
N LEU A 171 -17.33 2.89 -2.94
CA LEU A 171 -17.82 4.11 -2.29
C LEU A 171 -16.92 5.31 -2.60
N SER A 172 -15.60 5.12 -2.56
CA SER A 172 -14.63 6.18 -2.87
C SER A 172 -14.74 6.63 -4.32
N ILE A 173 -14.92 5.70 -5.27
CA ILE A 173 -15.16 6.01 -6.69
C ILE A 173 -16.44 6.81 -6.86
N VAL A 174 -17.54 6.41 -6.21
CA VAL A 174 -18.82 7.15 -6.27
C VAL A 174 -18.64 8.58 -5.78
N VAL A 175 -17.91 8.79 -4.66
CA VAL A 175 -17.63 10.12 -4.14
C VAL A 175 -16.76 10.95 -5.11
N VAL A 176 -15.73 10.35 -5.70
CA VAL A 176 -14.90 11.03 -6.72
C VAL A 176 -15.74 11.42 -7.94
N LEU A 177 -16.59 10.52 -8.44
CA LEU A 177 -17.39 10.79 -9.63
C LEU A 177 -18.44 11.88 -9.39
N ALA A 178 -19.01 11.93 -8.18
CA ALA A 178 -20.03 12.90 -7.79
C ALA A 178 -19.45 14.28 -7.40
N GLY A 179 -18.23 14.33 -6.85
CA GLY A 179 -17.67 15.53 -6.26
C GLY A 179 -16.47 16.14 -6.98
N ALA A 180 -15.73 15.36 -7.77
CA ALA A 180 -14.50 15.85 -8.41
C ALA A 180 -14.78 16.49 -9.78
N PRO A 181 -14.14 17.63 -10.10
CA PRO A 181 -14.23 18.23 -11.43
C PRO A 181 -13.67 17.30 -12.51
N ASP A 182 -14.16 17.42 -13.75
CA ASP A 182 -13.81 16.51 -14.84
C ASP A 182 -12.31 16.45 -15.14
N GLU A 183 -11.59 17.55 -14.91
CA GLU A 183 -10.13 17.69 -15.12
C GLU A 183 -9.27 17.15 -13.96
N ALA A 184 -9.88 16.61 -12.90
CA ALA A 184 -9.13 16.12 -11.75
C ALA A 184 -8.33 14.85 -12.12
N GLN A 185 -7.02 14.85 -11.86
CA GLN A 185 -6.13 13.72 -12.16
C GLN A 185 -6.58 12.40 -11.51
N ILE A 186 -7.33 12.46 -10.41
CA ILE A 186 -7.84 11.25 -9.74
C ILE A 186 -8.84 10.51 -10.64
N ARG A 187 -9.65 11.23 -11.44
CA ARG A 187 -10.66 10.63 -12.34
C ARG A 187 -9.99 9.81 -13.44
N ASP A 188 -8.92 10.34 -14.02
CA ASP A 188 -8.13 9.64 -15.05
C ASP A 188 -7.50 8.34 -14.50
N ARG A 189 -7.13 8.34 -13.22
CA ARG A 189 -6.46 7.21 -12.56
C ARG A 189 -7.42 6.18 -11.96
N LEU A 190 -8.73 6.43 -11.90
CA LEU A 190 -9.70 5.51 -11.29
C LEU A 190 -9.68 4.11 -11.91
N SER A 191 -9.53 4.04 -13.24
CA SER A 191 -9.47 2.78 -13.99
C SER A 191 -8.28 1.92 -13.57
N VAL A 192 -7.08 2.50 -13.60
CA VAL A 192 -5.82 1.86 -13.17
C VAL A 192 -5.88 1.44 -11.71
N VAL A 193 -6.41 2.30 -10.83
CA VAL A 193 -6.54 2.00 -9.41
C VAL A 193 -7.51 0.84 -9.17
N THR A 194 -8.60 0.77 -9.92
CA THR A 194 -9.60 -0.30 -9.80
C THR A 194 -9.04 -1.63 -10.27
N VAL A 195 -8.43 -1.66 -11.45
CA VAL A 195 -7.81 -2.88 -11.99
C VAL A 195 -6.66 -3.33 -11.09
N GLY A 196 -5.82 -2.40 -10.63
CA GLY A 196 -4.71 -2.66 -9.73
C GLY A 196 -5.17 -3.27 -8.40
N PHE A 197 -6.23 -2.72 -7.79
CA PHE A 197 -6.83 -3.28 -6.58
C PHE A 197 -7.23 -4.74 -6.77
N PHE A 198 -8.03 -5.05 -7.80
CA PHE A 198 -8.51 -6.41 -8.04
C PHE A 198 -7.37 -7.37 -8.39
N ALA A 199 -6.40 -6.94 -9.22
CA ALA A 199 -5.26 -7.75 -9.58
C ALA A 199 -4.43 -8.13 -8.34
N VAL A 200 -4.12 -7.17 -7.47
CA VAL A 200 -3.32 -7.42 -6.26
C VAL A 200 -4.12 -8.19 -5.20
N ALA A 201 -5.41 -7.89 -5.01
CA ALA A 201 -6.25 -8.60 -4.06
C ALA A 201 -6.47 -10.07 -4.46
N LEU A 202 -6.70 -10.36 -5.75
CA LEU A 202 -6.81 -11.73 -6.24
C LEU A 202 -5.48 -12.47 -6.17
N SER A 203 -4.37 -11.78 -6.42
CA SER A 203 -3.03 -12.33 -6.20
C SER A 203 -2.84 -12.73 -4.74
N ALA A 204 -3.22 -11.86 -3.80
CA ALA A 204 -3.17 -12.15 -2.37
C ALA A 204 -4.01 -13.39 -2.01
N VAL A 205 -5.24 -13.51 -2.52
CA VAL A 205 -6.08 -14.71 -2.33
C VAL A 205 -5.40 -15.97 -2.89
N GLY A 206 -4.80 -15.87 -4.08
CA GLY A 206 -4.05 -16.96 -4.69
C GLY A 206 -2.89 -17.43 -3.81
N ILE A 207 -2.05 -16.49 -3.35
CA ILE A 207 -0.92 -16.76 -2.45
C ILE A 207 -1.41 -17.39 -1.14
N ALA A 208 -2.50 -16.88 -0.58
CA ALA A 208 -3.06 -17.38 0.67
C ALA A 208 -3.54 -18.83 0.54
N ARG A 209 -4.18 -19.19 -0.58
CA ARG A 209 -4.56 -20.58 -0.87
C ARG A 209 -3.37 -21.50 -1.08
N LEU A 210 -2.32 -21.02 -1.75
CA LEU A 210 -1.08 -21.78 -1.92
C LEU A 210 -0.44 -22.15 -0.58
N LYS A 211 -0.52 -21.27 0.43
CA LYS A 211 -0.07 -21.57 1.79
C LYS A 211 -0.89 -22.71 2.41
N LEU A 212 -2.22 -22.69 2.28
CA LEU A 212 -3.08 -23.77 2.80
C LEU A 212 -2.82 -25.11 2.10
N GLU A 213 -2.65 -25.10 0.78
CA GLU A 213 -2.42 -26.31 -0.01
C GLU A 213 -1.00 -26.85 0.16
N GLY A 214 0.00 -25.99 0.31
CA GLY A 214 1.39 -26.37 0.60
C GLY A 214 1.59 -26.93 2.02
N VAL A 215 0.71 -26.59 2.97
CA VAL A 215 0.67 -27.24 4.29
C VAL A 215 0.00 -28.61 4.20
N ARG A 216 -0.95 -28.80 3.28
CA ARG A 216 -1.67 -30.07 3.07
C ARG A 216 -0.95 -31.05 2.16
N SER A 217 -0.08 -30.57 1.28
CA SER A 217 0.70 -31.39 0.36
C SER A 217 2.19 -31.24 0.66
N THR A 218 2.81 -32.30 1.15
CA THR A 218 4.28 -32.42 1.26
C THR A 218 4.97 -32.50 -0.12
N ALA A 219 4.26 -32.17 -1.20
CA ALA A 219 4.71 -32.34 -2.57
C ALA A 219 5.41 -31.05 -3.08
N PRO A 220 6.54 -31.17 -3.80
CA PRO A 220 7.21 -30.02 -4.39
C PRO A 220 6.29 -29.32 -5.39
N LEU A 221 6.28 -27.98 -5.36
CA LEU A 221 5.53 -27.11 -6.27
C LEU A 221 6.00 -27.34 -7.72
N GLY A 222 5.33 -28.23 -8.46
CA GLY A 222 5.65 -28.55 -9.86
C GLY A 222 4.98 -27.62 -10.88
N ALA A 223 5.36 -27.71 -12.16
CA ALA A 223 4.92 -26.83 -13.27
C ALA A 223 3.39 -26.68 -13.45
N ARG A 224 2.57 -27.62 -12.96
CA ARG A 224 1.10 -27.49 -12.90
C ARG A 224 0.64 -26.31 -12.02
N TRP A 225 1.49 -25.85 -11.09
CA TRP A 225 1.28 -24.70 -10.21
C TRP A 225 1.12 -23.37 -10.96
N LEU A 226 1.98 -23.09 -11.96
CA LEU A 226 1.87 -21.90 -12.81
C LEU A 226 0.54 -21.91 -13.57
N GLY A 227 0.17 -23.07 -14.12
CA GLY A 227 -1.07 -23.23 -14.90
C GLY A 227 -2.35 -23.00 -14.10
N THR A 228 -2.45 -23.49 -12.87
CA THR A 228 -3.72 -23.41 -12.12
C THR A 228 -3.99 -22.04 -11.51
N PHE A 229 -2.95 -21.24 -11.21
CA PHE A 229 -3.11 -19.98 -10.47
C PHE A 229 -2.74 -18.74 -11.28
N VAL A 230 -1.65 -18.78 -12.05
CA VAL A 230 -1.28 -17.64 -12.90
C VAL A 230 -2.30 -17.47 -14.03
N VAL A 231 -2.82 -18.56 -14.59
CA VAL A 231 -3.81 -18.47 -15.68
C VAL A 231 -5.10 -17.74 -15.25
N PRO A 232 -5.78 -18.06 -14.14
CA PRO A 232 -6.96 -17.30 -13.74
C PRO A 232 -6.66 -15.85 -13.32
N ILE A 233 -5.51 -15.57 -12.71
CA ILE A 233 -5.10 -14.18 -12.41
C ILE A 233 -4.88 -13.41 -13.72
N MET A 234 -4.10 -13.99 -14.64
CA MET A 234 -3.85 -13.41 -15.96
C MET A 234 -5.12 -13.30 -16.81
N ALA A 235 -6.07 -14.24 -16.66
CA ALA A 235 -7.35 -14.18 -17.33
C ALA A 235 -8.21 -13.05 -16.77
N VAL A 236 -8.25 -12.86 -15.44
CA VAL A 236 -8.96 -11.71 -14.86
C VAL A 236 -8.30 -10.40 -15.25
N VAL A 237 -6.97 -10.31 -15.21
CA VAL A 237 -6.22 -9.14 -15.67
C VAL A 237 -6.48 -8.87 -17.15
N ALA A 238 -6.44 -9.89 -18.01
CA ALA A 238 -6.72 -9.77 -19.44
C ALA A 238 -8.17 -9.32 -19.68
N VAL A 239 -9.15 -9.92 -19.01
CA VAL A 239 -10.56 -9.52 -19.12
C VAL A 239 -10.76 -8.10 -18.61
N ALA A 240 -10.11 -7.71 -17.51
CA ALA A 240 -10.18 -6.36 -16.96
C ALA A 240 -9.55 -5.33 -17.92
N ILE A 241 -8.39 -5.64 -18.51
CA ILE A 241 -7.74 -4.79 -19.51
C ILE A 241 -8.60 -4.69 -20.78
N LEU A 242 -9.15 -5.81 -21.26
CA LEU A 242 -10.02 -5.82 -22.44
C LEU A 242 -11.31 -5.03 -22.19
N ALA A 243 -11.97 -5.25 -21.05
CA ALA A 243 -13.14 -4.48 -20.67
C ALA A 243 -12.81 -2.98 -20.52
N ALA A 244 -11.73 -2.65 -19.82
CA ALA A 244 -11.30 -1.26 -19.66
C ALA A 244 -10.92 -0.61 -21.01
N GLY A 245 -10.29 -1.34 -21.93
CA GLY A 245 -9.98 -0.87 -23.28
C GLY A 245 -11.21 -0.71 -24.18
N ILE A 246 -12.24 -1.54 -24.01
CA ILE A 246 -13.53 -1.38 -24.69
C ILE A 246 -14.26 -0.11 -24.19
N PHE A 247 -14.19 0.17 -22.89
CA PHE A 247 -14.89 1.29 -22.26
C PHE A 247 -14.09 2.61 -22.23
N SER A 248 -12.77 2.59 -22.41
CA SER A 248 -11.93 3.80 -22.38
C SER A 248 -10.66 3.64 -23.25
N ARG A 249 -10.54 4.46 -24.31
CA ARG A 249 -9.30 4.56 -25.10
C ARG A 249 -8.12 5.13 -24.29
N GLN A 250 -8.39 6.05 -23.36
CA GLN A 250 -7.36 6.63 -22.48
C GLN A 250 -6.68 5.58 -21.58
N PHE A 251 -7.40 4.54 -21.17
CA PHE A 251 -6.81 3.46 -20.37
C PHE A 251 -5.78 2.66 -21.18
N LEU A 252 -6.10 2.34 -22.45
CA LEU A 252 -5.19 1.65 -23.36
C LEU A 252 -3.90 2.44 -23.58
N ASP A 253 -4.00 3.75 -23.79
CA ASP A 253 -2.84 4.63 -23.93
C ASP A 253 -1.99 4.69 -22.66
N THR A 254 -2.61 4.70 -21.48
CA THR A 254 -1.91 4.73 -20.19
C THR A 254 -1.16 3.42 -19.90
N VAL A 255 -1.77 2.27 -20.24
CA VAL A 255 -1.14 0.94 -20.07
C VAL A 255 -0.01 0.74 -21.09
N LEU A 256 -0.19 1.16 -22.35
CA LEU A 256 0.85 1.10 -23.38
C LEU A 256 2.06 1.98 -23.05
N TRP A 257 1.87 3.10 -22.37
CA TRP A 257 2.97 3.96 -21.91
C TRP A 257 3.73 3.41 -20.69
N MET A 258 3.13 2.47 -19.94
CA MET A 258 3.76 1.83 -18.78
C MET A 258 4.51 0.52 -19.11
N LEU A 259 4.29 -0.06 -20.30
CA LEU A 259 5.01 -1.23 -20.83
C LEU A 259 6.26 -0.79 -21.60
#